data_AF-A0A227J074-F1
#
_entry.id   AF-A0A227J074-F1
#
_cell.length_a   1.000
_cell.length_b   1.000
_cell.length_c   1.000
_cell.angle_alpha   90.00
_cell.angle_beta   90.00
_cell.angle_gamma   90.00
#
_symmetry.space_group_name_H-M   'P 1'
#
loop_
_entity.id
_entity.type
_entity.pdbx_description
1 polymer ?
#
loop_
_entity_poly.entity_id
_entity_poly.type
_entity_poly.pdbx_seq_one_letter_code
_entity_poly.pdbx_strand_id
1 'polypeptide(L)' 'MSYFEAFILALIQGLTEFLPISSSAHLILPSAIFGWADQGLAFDVAVHVGTLMAV' A
#
# COMPACT_ATOMS: atom_id res chain seq x y z
N MET A 1 -3.73 9.06 8.37
CA MET A 1 -4.25 8.62 7.07
C MET A 1 -5.76 8.82 7.02
N SER A 2 -6.25 9.42 5.94
CA SER A 2 -7.67 9.48 5.62
C SER A 2 -8.13 8.18 4.93
N TYR A 3 -9.45 7.92 4.94
CA TYR A 3 -10.02 6.78 4.21
C TYR A 3 -9.72 6.84 2.70
N PHE A 4 -9.60 8.05 2.13
CA PHE A 4 -9.24 8.23 0.73
C PHE A 4 -7.80 7.76 0.46
N GLU A 5 -6.84 8.18 1.28
CA GLU A 5 -5.45 7.74 1.13
C GLU A 5 -5.31 6.22 1.34
N ALA A 6 -6.01 5.67 2.34
CA ALA A 6 -6.03 4.23 2.59
C ALA A 6 -6.60 3.44 1.39
N PHE A 7 -7.67 3.94 0.76
CA PHE A 7 -8.23 3.34 -0.45
C PHE A 7 -7.24 3.35 -1.60
N ILE A 8 -6.55 4.48 -1.83
CA ILE A 8 -5.54 4.60 -2.88
C ILE A 8 -4.36 3.65 -2.63
N LEU A 9 -3.84 3.57 -1.40
CA LEU A 9 -2.75 2.66 -1.05
C LEU A 9 -3.14 1.18 -1.19
N ALA A 10 -4.35 0.80 -0.79
CA ALA A 10 -4.85 -0.55 -0.97
C ALA A 10 -4.98 -0.92 -2.47
N LEU A 11 -5.40 0.02 -3.31
CA LEU A 11 -5.47 -0.17 -4.76
C LEU A 11 -4.06 -0.29 -5.36
N ILE A 12 -3.10 0.51 -4.92
CA ILE A 12 -1.69 0.40 -5.31
C ILE A 12 -1.13 -0.97 -4.91
N GLN A 13 -1.33 -1.43 -3.67
CA GLN A 13 -0.89 -2.75 -3.24
C GLN A 13 -1.49 -3.85 -4.13
N GLY A 14 -2.80 -3.83 -4.33
CA GLY A 14 -3.49 -4.84 -5.15
C GLY A 14 -2.99 -4.91 -6.59
N LEU A 15 -2.61 -3.78 -7.18
CA LEU A 15 -2.07 -3.73 -8.53
C LEU A 15 -0.58 -4.13 -8.60
N THR A 16 0.22 -3.72 -7.62
CA THR A 16 1.67 -3.84 -7.68
C THR A 16 2.22 -5.13 -7.09
N GLU A 17 1.49 -5.81 -6.20
CA GLU A 17 1.94 -7.05 -5.56
C GLU A 17 2.19 -8.18 -6.56
N PHE A 18 1.38 -8.24 -7.63
CA PHE A 18 1.50 -9.28 -8.67
C PHE A 18 2.51 -8.92 -9.75
N LEU A 19 3.10 -7.73 -9.68
CA LEU A 19 4.08 -7.22 -10.63
C LEU A 19 5.47 -7.25 -9.99
N PRO A 20 6.54 -7.63 -10.72
CA PRO A 20 7.90 -7.67 -10.17
C PRO A 20 8.53 -6.26 -10.11
N ILE A 21 7.87 -5.32 -9.42
CA ILE A 21 8.23 -3.89 -9.35
C ILE A 21 8.31 -3.33 -7.91
N SER A 22 8.29 -4.20 -6.88
CA SER A 22 8.30 -3.85 -5.46
C SER A 22 7.07 -3.04 -5.00
N SER A 23 6.07 -3.74 -4.46
CA SER A 23 4.85 -3.14 -3.90
C SER A 23 5.14 -2.27 -2.67
N SER A 24 6.05 -2.69 -1.78
CA SER A 24 6.45 -1.92 -0.59
C SER A 24 7.02 -0.54 -0.93
N ALA A 25 7.78 -0.42 -2.04
CA ALA A 25 8.27 0.88 -2.50
C ALA A 25 7.11 1.80 -2.91
N HIS A 26 6.08 1.26 -3.56
CA HIS A 26 4.91 2.03 -3.97
C HIS A 26 4.04 2.46 -2.79
N LEU A 27 4.02 1.70 -1.68
CA LEU A 27 3.31 2.08 -0.45
C LEU A 27 3.98 3.22 0.31
N ILE A 28 5.31 3.33 0.30
CA ILE A 28 6.04 4.38 1.03
C ILE A 28 6.24 5.67 0.21
N LEU A 29 6.16 5.60 -1.12
CA LEU A 29 6.35 6.77 -2.00
C LEU A 29 5.39 7.94 -1.67
N PRO A 30 4.09 7.72 -1.39
CA PRO A 30 3.19 8.83 -1.10
C PRO A 30 3.53 9.61 0.17
N SER A 31 3.97 8.92 1.24
CA SER A 31 4.44 9.59 2.46
C SER A 31 5.77 10.31 2.23
N ALA A 32 6.66 9.72 1.41
CA ALA A 32 7.97 10.30 1.11
C ALA A 32 7.93 11.53 0.18
N ILE A 33 6.97 11.61 -0.76
CA ILE A 33 6.94 12.64 -1.81
C ILE A 33 5.81 13.65 -1.61
N PHE A 34 4.62 13.17 -1.24
CA PHE A 34 3.43 14.03 -1.10
C PHE A 34 3.17 14.48 0.34
N GLY A 35 4.02 14.08 1.29
CA GLY A 35 3.87 14.42 2.71
C GLY A 35 2.65 13.78 3.36
N TRP A 36 2.17 12.66 2.80
CA TRP A 36 1.08 11.89 3.41
C TRP A 36 1.52 11.34 4.77
N ALA A 37 0.55 11.18 5.67
CA ALA A 37 0.81 10.50 6.93
C ALA A 37 1.22 9.05 6.66
N ASP A 38 2.26 8.58 7.33
CA ASP A 38 2.71 7.19 7.22
C ASP A 38 1.59 6.22 7.61
N GLN A 39 1.39 5.18 6.80
CA GLN A 39 0.36 4.17 7.01
C GLN A 39 0.71 3.17 8.13
N GLY A 40 2.00 3.05 8.45
CA GLY A 40 2.54 2.14 9.44
C GLY A 40 2.56 0.67 9.01
N LEU A 41 3.41 -0.11 9.70
CA LEU A 41 3.61 -1.54 9.43
C LEU A 41 2.32 -2.37 9.52
N ALA A 42 1.41 -2.01 10.42
CA ALA A 42 0.15 -2.74 10.58
C ALA A 42 -0.72 -2.65 9.32
N PHE A 43 -0.73 -1.49 8.65
CA PHE A 43 -1.44 -1.32 7.40
C PHE A 43 -0.77 -2.10 6.27
N ASP A 44 0.56 -2.00 6.14
CA ASP A 44 1.33 -2.72 5.12
C ASP A 44 1.08 -4.23 5.21
N VAL A 45 1.10 -4.80 6.42
CA VAL A 45 0.78 -6.22 6.64
C VAL A 45 -0.67 -6.53 6.28
N ALA A 46 -1.63 -5.67 6.65
CA ALA A 46 -3.04 -5.89 6.36
C ALA A 46 -3.31 -5.95 4.83
N VAL A 47 -2.70 -5.05 4.06
CA VAL A 47 -2.89 -5.05 2.60
C VAL A 47 -2.16 -6.22 1.91
N HIS A 48 -1.03 -6.69 2.45
CA HIS A 48 -0.37 -7.93 1.99
C HIS A 48 -1.20 -9.18 2.29
N VAL A 49 -1.87 -9.23 3.45
CA VAL A 49 -2.84 -10.31 3.74
C VAL A 49 -4.00 -10.26 2.75
N GLY A 50 -4.46 -9.05 2.40
CA GLY A 50 -5.50 -8.86 1.38
C GLY A 50 -5.10 -9.43 0.01
N THR A 51 -3.87 -9.16 -0.46
CA THR A 51 -3.38 -9.70 -1.74
C THR A 51 -3.09 -11.19 -1.68
N LEU A 52 -2.60 -11.71 -0.54
CA LEU A 52 -2.44 -13.14 -0.32
C LEU A 52 -3.77 -13.89 -0.45
N MET A 53 -4.86 -13.32 0.08
CA MET A 53 -6.21 -13.90 0.00
C MET A 53 -6.81 -13.83 -1.41
N ALA A 54 -6.28 -12.99 -2.30
CA ALA A 54 -6.75 -12.86 -3.67
C ALA A 54 -6.17 -13.93 -4.62
N VAL A 55 -5.17 -14.70 -4.17
CA VAL A 55 -4.53 -15.82 -4.89
C VAL A 55 -5.16 -17.14 -4.46
#